data_AF-A0A2Z5PJ00-F1
#
_entry.id   AF-A0A2Z5PJ00-F1
#
_cell.length_a   1.000
_cell.length_b   1.000
_cell.length_c   1.000
_cell.angle_alpha   90.00
_cell.angle_beta   90.00
_cell.angle_gamma   90.00
#
_symmetry.space_group_name_H-M   'P 1'
#
loop_
_entity.id
_entity.type
_entity.pdbx_description
1 polymer ?
#
loop_
_entity_poly.entity_id
_entity_poly.type
_entity_poly.pdbx_seq_one_letter_code
_entity_poly.pdbx_strand_id
1 'polypeptide(L)'
;MQLGLTVIAEDRMGILYRLTGIISELNANIVYTQQFIVGENTGLIYMELDGVEDEENLAGKLEKLEFVKKVETHKTMKKIFGKRVLIFGGGAQVAQVAMGAISEADRHNIRGERISVDTMAVVGEENLADAILAIKTLPRAGVLVLAGSLMGGAITKAVEEVKKDTNIPVICLNMFGCLPKLADLIVTDPLQAGVIAVMTVADTAKFDITKVRGRIL
;
A
#
# COMPACT_ATOMS: atom_id res chain seq x y z
N MET A 1 11.61 -11.29 -14.29
CA MET A 1 11.42 -11.77 -12.90
C MET A 1 11.56 -10.58 -11.99
N GLN A 2 10.70 -10.44 -10.97
CA GLN A 2 10.78 -9.31 -10.05
C GLN A 2 11.65 -9.63 -8.82
N LEU A 3 12.59 -8.75 -8.51
CA LEU A 3 13.59 -8.87 -7.45
C LEU A 3 13.47 -7.70 -6.48
N GLY A 4 13.49 -7.97 -5.17
CA GLY A 4 13.74 -6.95 -4.15
C GLY A 4 15.24 -6.85 -3.89
N LEU A 5 15.76 -5.63 -3.88
CA LEU A 5 17.16 -5.31 -3.67
C LEU A 5 17.26 -4.28 -2.54
N THR A 6 17.98 -4.62 -1.48
CA THR A 6 18.35 -3.69 -0.42
C THR A 6 19.85 -3.42 -0.49
N VAL A 7 20.22 -2.14 -0.53
CA VAL A 7 21.61 -1.67 -0.48
C VAL A 7 21.77 -0.80 0.76
N ILE A 8 22.68 -1.19 1.65
CA ILE A 8 23.13 -0.35 2.75
C ILE A 8 24.41 0.33 2.30
N ALA A 9 24.43 1.66 2.30
CA ALA A 9 25.55 2.46 1.82
C ALA A 9 25.86 3.61 2.77
N GLU A 10 27.02 4.24 2.61
CA GLU A 10 27.33 5.54 3.25
C GLU A 10 26.29 6.59 2.87
N ASP A 11 26.14 7.66 3.67
CA ASP A 11 25.27 8.77 3.29
C ASP A 11 26.07 9.87 2.57
N ARG A 12 26.22 9.74 1.25
CA ARG A 12 26.94 10.71 0.41
C ARG A 12 26.24 10.98 -0.91
N MET A 13 26.52 12.16 -1.47
CA MET A 13 25.96 12.63 -2.73
C MET A 13 26.22 11.66 -3.88
N GLY A 14 25.20 11.40 -4.69
CA GLY A 14 25.32 10.66 -5.95
C GLY A 14 25.24 9.13 -5.84
N ILE A 15 25.00 8.56 -4.66
CA ILE A 15 24.89 7.11 -4.50
C ILE A 15 23.77 6.53 -5.35
N LEU A 16 22.55 7.07 -5.25
CA LEU A 16 21.42 6.56 -6.02
C LEU A 16 21.69 6.64 -7.54
N TYR A 17 22.34 7.71 -8.02
CA TYR A 17 22.76 7.83 -9.42
C TYR A 17 23.70 6.69 -9.84
N ARG A 18 24.70 6.36 -9.01
CA ARG A 18 25.64 5.27 -9.28
C ARG A 18 24.96 3.90 -9.29
N LEU A 19 24.09 3.64 -8.30
CA LEU A 19 23.36 2.37 -8.20
C LEU A 19 22.43 2.18 -9.39
N THR A 20 21.65 3.20 -9.73
CA THR A 20 20.73 3.17 -10.88
C THR A 20 21.47 3.07 -12.22
N GLY A 21 22.68 3.65 -12.33
CA GLY A 21 23.56 3.45 -13.48
C GLY A 21 23.92 1.99 -13.72
N ILE A 22 24.33 1.26 -12.67
CA ILE A 22 24.65 -0.19 -12.76
C ILE A 22 23.40 -1.01 -13.12
N ILE A 23 22.25 -0.68 -12.52
CA ILE A 23 20.98 -1.35 -12.83
C ILE A 23 20.63 -1.17 -14.32
N SER A 24 20.82 0.03 -14.85
CA SER A 24 20.60 0.36 -16.26
C SER A 24 21.57 -0.40 -17.18
N GLU A 25 22.86 -0.47 -16.84
CA GLU A 25 23.87 -1.25 -17.59
C GLU A 25 23.52 -2.74 -17.69
N LEU A 26 22.81 -3.27 -16.70
CA LEU A 26 22.34 -4.65 -16.65
C LEU A 26 20.95 -4.83 -17.30
N ASN A 27 20.42 -3.81 -17.97
CA ASN A 27 19.10 -3.79 -18.62
C ASN A 27 17.94 -4.15 -17.67
N ALA A 28 18.09 -3.89 -16.37
CA ALA A 28 17.03 -4.08 -15.40
C ALA A 28 16.22 -2.79 -15.23
N ASN A 29 14.90 -2.93 -15.07
CA ASN A 29 13.98 -1.81 -14.88
C ASN A 29 13.64 -1.62 -13.40
N ILE A 30 13.65 -0.39 -12.90
CA ILE A 30 13.23 -0.09 -11.52
C ILE A 30 11.73 0.15 -11.51
N VAL A 31 10.98 -0.71 -10.84
CA VAL A 31 9.52 -0.58 -10.70
C VAL A 31 9.10 0.10 -9.39
N TYR A 32 9.97 0.08 -8.38
CA TYR A 32 9.78 0.81 -7.13
C TYR A 32 11.14 1.13 -6.51
N THR A 33 11.24 2.28 -5.84
CA THR A 33 12.42 2.64 -5.05
C THR A 33 12.02 3.44 -3.82
N GLN A 34 12.75 3.24 -2.72
CA GLN A 34 12.62 3.98 -1.49
C GLN A 34 14.00 4.12 -0.86
N GLN A 35 14.29 5.29 -0.28
CA GLN A 35 15.52 5.51 0.46
C GLN A 35 15.24 6.26 1.77
N PHE A 36 15.99 5.95 2.81
CA PHE A 36 15.97 6.67 4.07
C PHE A 36 17.27 6.44 4.84
N ILE A 37 17.56 7.33 5.79
CA ILE A 37 18.74 7.26 6.65
C ILE A 37 18.47 6.34 7.83
N VAL A 38 19.38 5.41 8.11
CA VAL A 38 19.27 4.38 9.18
C VAL A 38 20.31 4.58 10.29
N GLY A 39 21.19 5.56 10.16
CA GLY A 39 22.16 5.96 11.19
C GLY A 39 22.90 7.25 10.81
N GLU A 40 23.87 7.68 11.61
CA GLU A 40 24.54 8.99 11.44
C GLU A 40 25.20 9.20 10.06
N ASN A 41 25.64 8.13 9.38
CA ASN A 41 26.26 8.21 8.06
C ASN A 41 25.97 6.96 7.23
N THR A 42 24.72 6.48 7.28
CA THR A 42 24.31 5.27 6.57
C THR A 42 22.89 5.41 6.02
N GLY A 43 22.75 5.23 4.71
CA GLY A 43 21.47 5.13 4.02
C GLY A 43 21.10 3.68 3.73
N LEU A 44 19.80 3.40 3.76
CA LEU A 44 19.20 2.19 3.20
C LEU A 44 18.44 2.58 1.95
N ILE A 45 18.78 1.91 0.85
CA ILE A 45 18.14 2.09 -0.45
C ILE A 45 17.50 0.75 -0.81
N TYR A 46 16.18 0.76 -0.89
CA TYR A 46 15.39 -0.38 -1.31
C TYR A 46 14.86 -0.16 -2.72
N MET A 47 15.03 -1.14 -3.60
CA MET A 47 14.53 -1.12 -4.96
C MET A 47 13.79 -2.42 -5.28
N GLU A 48 12.71 -2.33 -6.05
CA GLU A 48 12.16 -3.49 -6.74
C GLU A 48 12.52 -3.38 -8.22
N LEU A 49 13.14 -4.43 -8.74
CA LEU A 49 13.64 -4.51 -10.10
C LEU A 49 12.82 -5.52 -10.88
N ASP A 50 12.59 -5.25 -12.17
CA ASP A 50 12.08 -6.21 -13.13
C ASP A 50 13.11 -6.41 -14.25
N GLY A 51 13.10 -7.59 -14.86
CA GLY A 51 14.04 -7.95 -15.92
C GLY A 51 15.47 -8.29 -15.45
N VAL A 52 15.68 -8.58 -14.16
CA VAL A 52 16.99 -9.06 -13.68
C VAL A 52 17.21 -10.50 -14.18
N GLU A 53 18.21 -10.69 -15.04
CA GLU A 53 18.59 -12.00 -15.59
C GLU A 53 19.59 -12.74 -14.68
N ASP A 54 20.49 -12.00 -14.03
CA ASP A 54 21.57 -12.53 -13.19
C ASP A 54 21.67 -11.75 -11.87
N GLU A 55 21.10 -12.33 -10.81
CA GLU A 55 21.10 -11.72 -9.47
C GLU A 55 22.49 -11.67 -8.84
N GLU A 56 23.34 -12.67 -9.09
CA GLU A 56 24.68 -12.76 -8.51
C GLU A 56 25.61 -11.72 -9.12
N ASN A 57 25.55 -11.53 -10.44
CA ASN A 57 26.31 -10.48 -11.13
C ASN A 57 25.86 -9.08 -10.69
N LEU A 58 24.55 -8.85 -10.54
CA LEU A 58 24.02 -7.60 -10.01
C LEU A 58 24.57 -7.31 -8.61
N ALA A 59 24.43 -8.26 -7.67
CA ALA A 59 24.90 -8.10 -6.30
C ALA A 59 26.43 -7.87 -6.27
N GLY A 60 27.20 -8.70 -7.00
CA GLY A 60 28.66 -8.61 -7.04
C GLY A 60 29.18 -7.33 -7.70
N LYS A 61 28.47 -6.71 -8.64
CA LYS A 61 28.82 -5.37 -9.15
C LYS A 61 28.58 -4.28 -8.11
N LEU A 62 27.46 -4.35 -7.39
CA LEU A 62 27.11 -3.35 -6.37
C LEU A 62 28.03 -3.43 -5.15
N GLU A 63 28.40 -4.63 -4.72
CA GLU A 63 29.32 -4.86 -3.59
C GLU A 63 30.74 -4.34 -3.84
N LYS A 64 31.14 -4.17 -5.11
CA LYS A 64 32.46 -3.61 -5.47
C LYS A 64 32.54 -2.09 -5.31
N LEU A 65 31.42 -1.41 -5.07
CA LEU A 65 31.41 0.04 -4.87
C LEU A 65 31.92 0.37 -3.47
N GLU A 66 32.90 1.28 -3.39
CA GLU A 66 33.58 1.68 -2.14
C GLU A 66 32.62 2.12 -1.01
N PHE A 67 31.47 2.69 -1.36
CA PHE A 67 30.49 3.25 -0.43
C PHE A 67 29.38 2.26 -0.06
N VAL A 68 29.36 1.06 -0.63
CA VAL A 68 28.37 0.02 -0.33
C VAL A 68 28.89 -0.84 0.82
N LYS A 69 28.10 -0.93 1.89
CA LYS A 69 28.41 -1.72 3.08
C LYS A 69 27.79 -3.12 3.02
N LYS A 70 26.62 -3.24 2.39
CA LYS A 70 25.87 -4.50 2.30
C LYS A 70 24.91 -4.47 1.12
N VAL A 71 24.78 -5.61 0.44
CA VAL A 71 23.75 -5.85 -0.58
C VAL A 71 22.96 -7.09 -0.19
N GLU A 72 21.63 -7.02 -0.24
CA GLU A 72 20.75 -8.17 0.00
C GLU A 72 19.68 -8.24 -1.08
N THR A 73 19.54 -9.42 -1.68
CA THR A 73 18.43 -9.73 -2.58
C THR A 73 17.35 -10.50 -1.83
N HIS A 74 16.09 -10.22 -2.15
CA HIS A 74 14.95 -10.85 -1.52
C HIS A 74 13.70 -10.76 -2.41
N LYS A 75 12.58 -11.33 -1.93
CA LYS A 75 11.28 -11.20 -2.58
C LYS A 75 10.77 -9.76 -2.46
N THR A 76 10.02 -9.28 -3.46
CA THR A 76 9.40 -7.94 -3.45
C THR A 76 8.41 -7.75 -2.29
N MET A 77 8.13 -6.50 -1.93
CA MET A 77 7.13 -6.17 -0.91
C MET A 77 5.75 -6.68 -1.31
N LYS A 78 5.41 -6.67 -2.61
CA LYS A 78 4.17 -7.29 -3.10
C LYS A 78 4.13 -8.79 -2.83
N LYS A 79 5.24 -9.51 -2.95
CA LYS A 79 5.29 -10.96 -2.71
C LYS A 79 5.30 -11.32 -1.21
N ILE A 80 5.80 -10.44 -0.35
CA ILE A 80 5.83 -10.65 1.10
C ILE A 80 4.55 -10.13 1.78
N PHE A 81 4.23 -8.85 1.58
CA PHE A 81 3.14 -8.14 2.25
C PHE A 81 1.88 -7.99 1.38
N GLY A 82 1.96 -8.24 0.08
CA GLY A 82 0.75 -8.28 -0.74
C GLY A 82 0.12 -6.93 -1.04
N LYS A 83 -1.17 -6.97 -1.38
CA LYS A 83 -2.04 -5.80 -1.51
C LYS A 83 -2.44 -5.28 -0.13
N ARG A 84 -2.80 -3.99 -0.02
CA ARG A 84 -3.10 -3.34 1.27
C ARG A 84 -4.56 -2.95 1.34
N VAL A 85 -5.24 -3.37 2.40
CA VAL A 85 -6.51 -2.81 2.85
C VAL A 85 -6.19 -1.66 3.80
N LEU A 86 -6.65 -0.46 3.48
CA LEU A 86 -6.42 0.74 4.30
C LEU A 86 -7.68 1.07 5.08
N ILE A 87 -7.57 1.34 6.39
CA ILE A 87 -8.72 1.65 7.24
C ILE A 87 -8.47 2.93 8.03
N PHE A 88 -9.21 4.00 7.72
CA PHE A 88 -9.08 5.31 8.37
C PHE A 88 -10.38 5.75 9.04
N GLY A 89 -10.27 6.51 10.12
CA GLY A 89 -11.40 7.16 10.80
C GLY A 89 -11.34 7.05 12.32
N GLY A 90 -12.50 6.94 12.97
CA GLY A 90 -12.61 6.88 14.42
C GLY A 90 -12.08 5.56 14.99
N GLY A 91 -11.22 5.63 16.02
CA GLY A 91 -10.47 4.48 16.52
C GLY A 91 -11.31 3.22 16.84
N ALA A 92 -12.48 3.39 17.45
CA ALA A 92 -13.38 2.27 17.75
C ALA A 92 -13.91 1.59 16.48
N GLN A 93 -14.36 2.36 15.49
CA GLN A 93 -14.88 1.81 14.23
C GLN A 93 -13.75 1.24 13.37
N VAL A 94 -12.59 1.90 13.33
CA VAL A 94 -11.38 1.39 12.67
C VAL A 94 -11.01 0.01 13.23
N ALA A 95 -11.01 -0.16 14.55
CA ALA A 95 -10.71 -1.44 15.17
C ALA A 95 -11.72 -2.54 14.76
N GLN A 96 -13.02 -2.23 14.72
CA GLN A 96 -14.05 -3.19 14.31
C GLN A 96 -13.88 -3.65 12.85
N VAL A 97 -13.63 -2.71 11.94
CA VAL A 97 -13.34 -3.03 10.54
C VAL A 97 -12.06 -3.86 10.43
N ALA A 98 -11.01 -3.49 11.19
CA ALA A 98 -9.75 -4.21 11.19
C ALA A 98 -9.89 -5.67 11.62
N MET A 99 -10.73 -5.97 12.63
CA MET A 99 -10.97 -7.36 13.05
C MET A 99 -11.52 -8.21 11.90
N GLY A 100 -12.48 -7.69 11.14
CA GLY A 100 -13.08 -8.41 10.01
C GLY A 100 -12.10 -8.58 8.86
N ALA A 101 -11.36 -7.51 8.54
CA ALA A 101 -10.34 -7.54 7.51
C ALA A 101 -9.19 -8.50 7.86
N ILE A 102 -8.68 -8.49 9.09
CA ILE A 102 -7.61 -9.41 9.51
C ILE A 102 -8.08 -10.86 9.41
N SER A 103 -9.29 -11.15 9.91
CA SER A 103 -9.85 -12.50 9.88
C SER A 103 -9.98 -13.05 8.45
N GLU A 104 -10.45 -12.24 7.50
CA GLU A 104 -10.57 -12.68 6.11
C GLU A 104 -9.19 -12.74 5.42
N ALA A 105 -8.32 -11.76 5.67
CA ALA A 105 -6.98 -11.73 5.09
C ALA A 105 -6.18 -12.97 5.48
N ASP A 106 -6.24 -13.41 6.74
CA ASP A 106 -5.56 -14.63 7.20
C ASP A 106 -6.01 -15.88 6.45
N ARG A 107 -7.32 -16.02 6.17
CA ARG A 107 -7.86 -17.13 5.38
C ARG A 107 -7.27 -17.16 3.96
N HIS A 108 -7.16 -15.99 3.34
CA HIS A 108 -6.57 -15.83 2.01
C HIS A 108 -5.04 -16.07 2.04
N ASN A 109 -4.37 -15.54 3.05
CA ASN A 109 -2.92 -15.57 3.18
C ASN A 109 -2.36 -17.00 3.35
N ILE A 110 -3.05 -17.84 4.14
CA ILE A 110 -2.66 -19.26 4.32
C ILE A 110 -2.73 -20.04 3.00
N ARG A 111 -3.54 -19.59 2.05
CA ARG A 111 -3.72 -20.24 0.72
C ARG A 111 -2.75 -19.73 -0.34
N GLY A 112 -1.80 -18.87 0.03
CA GLY A 112 -0.72 -18.40 -0.85
C GLY A 112 -0.92 -16.98 -1.41
N GLU A 113 -2.10 -16.39 -1.24
CA GLU A 113 -2.31 -14.97 -1.50
C GLU A 113 -1.60 -14.12 -0.43
N ARG A 114 -1.45 -12.80 -0.65
CA ARG A 114 -0.93 -11.88 0.37
C ARG A 114 -1.77 -10.61 0.39
N ILE A 115 -2.33 -10.32 1.56
CA ILE A 115 -3.11 -9.12 1.83
C ILE A 115 -2.72 -8.64 3.24
N SER A 116 -2.32 -7.38 3.35
CA SER A 116 -2.07 -6.69 4.62
C SER A 116 -3.22 -5.76 4.97
N VAL A 117 -3.41 -5.50 6.26
CA VAL A 117 -4.41 -4.58 6.78
C VAL A 117 -3.68 -3.49 7.55
N ASP A 118 -3.77 -2.27 7.04
CA ASP A 118 -3.04 -1.12 7.55
C ASP A 118 -4.06 -0.09 8.04
N THR A 119 -3.91 0.37 9.28
CA THR A 119 -4.91 1.20 9.93
C THR A 119 -4.31 2.50 10.47
N MET A 120 -5.13 3.54 10.50
CA MET A 120 -4.79 4.79 11.18
C MET A 120 -6.04 5.41 11.79
N ALA A 121 -6.04 5.58 13.11
CA ALA A 121 -7.08 6.35 13.77
C ALA A 121 -6.79 7.83 13.59
N VAL A 122 -7.65 8.52 12.85
CA VAL A 122 -7.50 9.95 12.52
C VAL A 122 -8.88 10.60 12.49
N VAL A 123 -8.98 11.76 13.14
CA VAL A 123 -10.21 12.56 13.23
C VAL A 123 -9.91 14.01 12.86
N GLY A 124 -10.97 14.75 12.55
CA GLY A 124 -10.86 16.10 11.97
C GLY A 124 -10.91 16.06 10.45
N GLU A 125 -11.67 16.99 9.87
CA GLU A 125 -11.96 17.01 8.43
C GLU A 125 -10.69 17.13 7.58
N GLU A 126 -9.83 18.10 7.90
CA GLU A 126 -8.57 18.35 7.17
C GLU A 126 -7.55 17.20 7.35
N ASN A 127 -7.32 16.76 8.59
CA ASN A 127 -6.37 15.67 8.88
C ASN A 127 -6.75 14.37 8.13
N LEU A 128 -8.04 14.05 8.07
CA LEU A 128 -8.51 12.87 7.37
C LEU A 128 -8.44 13.07 5.85
N ALA A 129 -8.70 14.27 5.34
CA ALA A 129 -8.52 14.58 3.91
C ALA A 129 -7.06 14.41 3.49
N ASP A 130 -6.10 14.93 4.26
CA ASP A 130 -4.66 14.77 4.02
C ASP A 130 -4.24 13.29 4.02
N ALA A 131 -4.73 12.52 5.00
CA ALA A 131 -4.47 11.08 5.08
C ALA A 131 -4.98 10.34 3.83
N ILE A 132 -6.17 10.69 3.33
CA ILE A 132 -6.75 10.10 2.13
C ILE A 132 -5.92 10.45 0.90
N LEU A 133 -5.54 11.73 0.73
CA LEU A 133 -4.73 12.17 -0.41
C LEU A 133 -3.36 11.49 -0.45
N ALA A 134 -2.75 11.22 0.72
CA ALA A 134 -1.48 10.52 0.82
C ALA A 134 -1.52 9.08 0.28
N ILE A 135 -2.70 8.47 0.13
CA ILE A 135 -2.84 7.11 -0.43
C ILE A 135 -2.39 7.06 -1.89
N LYS A 136 -2.48 8.17 -2.65
CA LYS A 136 -2.10 8.20 -4.08
C LYS A 136 -0.66 7.77 -4.34
N THR A 137 0.23 8.03 -3.38
CA THR A 137 1.65 7.67 -3.45
C THR A 137 1.98 6.40 -2.66
N LEU A 138 0.98 5.77 -2.04
CA LEU A 138 1.17 4.59 -1.22
C LEU A 138 1.19 3.32 -2.08
N PRO A 139 2.34 2.63 -2.22
CA PRO A 139 2.42 1.45 -3.06
C PRO A 139 1.53 0.33 -2.50
N ARG A 140 0.94 -0.45 -3.42
CA ARG A 140 0.13 -1.64 -3.16
C ARG A 140 -1.23 -1.37 -2.50
N ALA A 141 -1.65 -0.10 -2.36
CA ALA A 141 -2.99 0.25 -1.89
C ALA A 141 -4.05 -0.38 -2.80
N GLY A 142 -4.91 -1.24 -2.23
CA GLY A 142 -5.90 -2.00 -2.98
C GLY A 142 -7.34 -1.58 -2.72
N VAL A 143 -7.64 -1.08 -1.51
CA VAL A 143 -8.96 -0.58 -1.11
C VAL A 143 -8.81 0.35 0.09
N LEU A 144 -9.66 1.37 0.18
CA LEU A 144 -9.80 2.23 1.35
C LEU A 144 -11.15 1.98 2.03
N VAL A 145 -11.14 1.83 3.35
CA VAL A 145 -12.33 1.78 4.19
C VAL A 145 -12.36 3.01 5.10
N LEU A 146 -13.43 3.80 4.99
CA LEU A 146 -13.68 4.96 5.85
C LEU A 146 -14.66 4.60 6.95
N ALA A 147 -14.15 4.57 8.18
CA ALA A 147 -14.83 4.09 9.37
C ALA A 147 -15.15 5.27 10.32
N GLY A 148 -16.32 5.87 10.13
CA GLY A 148 -16.77 7.05 10.86
C GLY A 148 -18.26 7.05 11.13
N SER A 149 -18.72 8.00 11.96
CA SER A 149 -20.13 8.29 12.19
C SER A 149 -20.63 9.50 11.39
N LEU A 150 -19.72 10.40 11.01
CA LEU A 150 -20.01 11.56 10.16
C LEU A 150 -18.76 11.94 9.35
N MET A 151 -18.87 12.00 8.02
CA MET A 151 -17.81 12.46 7.13
C MET A 151 -18.37 13.26 5.96
N GLY A 152 -17.73 14.38 5.62
CA GLY A 152 -18.18 15.31 4.59
C GLY A 152 -17.09 16.31 4.19
N GLY A 153 -17.47 17.35 3.46
CA GLY A 153 -16.59 18.50 3.20
C GLY A 153 -15.28 18.13 2.49
N ALA A 154 -14.13 18.51 3.05
CA ALA A 154 -12.80 18.24 2.48
C ALA A 154 -12.52 16.73 2.33
N ILE A 155 -13.05 15.89 3.23
CA ILE A 155 -12.91 14.41 3.14
C ILE A 155 -13.57 13.90 1.84
N THR A 156 -14.74 14.44 1.52
CA THR A 156 -15.51 14.08 0.31
C THR A 156 -14.74 14.47 -0.96
N LYS A 157 -14.12 15.66 -0.97
CA LYS A 157 -13.26 16.11 -2.09
C LYS A 157 -12.01 15.24 -2.23
N ALA A 158 -11.35 14.92 -1.12
CA ALA A 158 -10.17 14.05 -1.13
C ALA A 158 -10.49 12.65 -1.67
N VAL A 159 -11.64 12.08 -1.30
CA VAL A 159 -12.10 10.79 -1.85
C VAL A 159 -12.37 10.89 -3.35
N GLU A 160 -13.04 11.95 -3.81
CA GLU A 160 -13.28 12.16 -5.24
C GLU A 160 -11.96 12.24 -6.02
N GLU A 161 -10.97 12.97 -5.50
CA GLU A 161 -9.64 13.09 -6.08
C GLU A 161 -8.89 11.75 -6.12
N VAL A 162 -8.86 11.01 -5.02
CA VAL A 162 -8.24 9.67 -4.99
C VAL A 162 -8.92 8.72 -5.98
N LYS A 163 -10.25 8.73 -6.07
CA LYS A 163 -10.99 7.88 -7.02
C LYS A 163 -10.78 8.29 -8.48
N LYS A 164 -10.46 9.55 -8.74
CA LYS A 164 -10.16 10.05 -10.09
C LYS A 164 -8.74 9.74 -10.51
N ASP A 165 -7.79 9.96 -9.62
CA ASP A 165 -6.35 9.80 -9.88
C ASP A 165 -5.90 8.34 -9.77
N THR A 166 -6.68 7.51 -9.08
CA THR A 166 -6.37 6.11 -8.82
C THR A 166 -7.59 5.22 -9.08
N ASN A 167 -7.37 3.91 -9.17
CA ASN A 167 -8.46 2.93 -9.24
C ASN A 167 -8.76 2.30 -7.87
N ILE A 168 -8.46 3.00 -6.77
CA ILE A 168 -8.66 2.45 -5.42
C ILE A 168 -10.15 2.54 -5.05
N PRO A 169 -10.85 1.40 -4.90
CA PRO A 169 -12.23 1.40 -4.41
C PRO A 169 -12.32 1.95 -2.99
N VAL A 170 -13.41 2.65 -2.71
CA VAL A 170 -13.70 3.23 -1.40
C VAL A 170 -14.97 2.61 -0.82
N ILE A 171 -14.82 1.94 0.32
CA ILE A 171 -15.92 1.43 1.15
C ILE A 171 -16.10 2.41 2.30
N CYS A 172 -17.33 2.73 2.68
CA CYS A 172 -17.57 3.49 3.90
C CYS A 172 -18.59 2.79 4.80
N LEU A 173 -18.52 3.08 6.10
CA LEU A 173 -19.60 2.69 6.99
C LEU A 173 -20.87 3.49 6.68
N ASN A 174 -22.02 2.95 7.06
CA ASN A 174 -23.27 3.70 7.03
C ASN A 174 -23.22 4.84 8.07
N MET A 175 -23.04 6.07 7.58
CA MET A 175 -22.69 7.23 8.39
C MET A 175 -23.41 8.50 7.92
N PHE A 176 -23.43 9.53 8.76
CA PHE A 176 -23.93 10.85 8.38
C PHE A 176 -22.96 11.61 7.47
N GLY A 177 -23.45 12.67 6.83
CA GLY A 177 -22.67 13.52 5.92
C GLY A 177 -22.84 13.15 4.45
N CYS A 178 -22.02 13.75 3.58
CA CYS A 178 -22.13 13.57 2.14
C CYS A 178 -21.20 12.50 1.55
N LEU A 179 -20.20 12.03 2.32
CA LEU A 179 -19.25 11.00 1.89
C LEU A 179 -19.92 9.72 1.35
N PRO A 180 -20.99 9.16 1.96
CA PRO A 180 -21.57 7.91 1.48
C PRO A 180 -22.03 7.96 0.02
N LYS A 181 -22.38 9.14 -0.50
CA LYS A 181 -22.80 9.31 -1.90
C LYS A 181 -21.68 9.07 -2.92
N LEU A 182 -20.42 9.15 -2.49
CA LEU A 182 -19.23 8.94 -3.34
C LEU A 182 -18.59 7.56 -3.15
N ALA A 183 -18.91 6.87 -2.06
CA ALA A 183 -18.36 5.55 -1.78
C ALA A 183 -18.80 4.54 -2.87
N ASP A 184 -17.92 3.60 -3.22
CA ASP A 184 -18.29 2.48 -4.08
C ASP A 184 -19.30 1.56 -3.38
N LEU A 185 -19.18 1.38 -2.07
CA LEU A 185 -20.08 0.55 -1.28
C LEU A 185 -20.26 1.13 0.12
N ILE A 186 -21.51 1.12 0.58
CA ILE A 186 -21.87 1.51 1.96
C ILE A 186 -22.19 0.22 2.72
N VAL A 187 -21.54 0.01 3.87
CA VAL A 187 -21.75 -1.19 4.69
C VAL A 187 -22.11 -0.78 6.12
N THR A 188 -23.18 -1.33 6.66
CA THR A 188 -23.67 -0.99 8.00
C THR A 188 -22.85 -1.65 9.09
N ASP A 189 -22.56 -2.94 8.95
CA ASP A 189 -21.77 -3.69 9.92
C ASP A 189 -20.26 -3.49 9.68
N PRO A 190 -19.51 -2.95 10.67
CA PRO A 190 -18.10 -2.67 10.48
C PRO A 190 -17.26 -3.94 10.29
N LEU A 191 -17.61 -5.05 10.94
CA LEU A 191 -16.88 -6.31 10.78
C LEU A 191 -17.01 -6.82 9.34
N GLN A 192 -18.23 -6.83 8.80
CA GLN A 192 -18.53 -7.18 7.42
C GLN A 192 -17.84 -6.23 6.42
N ALA A 193 -17.76 -4.93 6.72
CA ALA A 193 -17.04 -3.97 5.88
C ALA A 193 -15.56 -4.38 5.71
N GLY A 194 -14.93 -4.85 6.79
CA GLY A 194 -13.56 -5.38 6.76
C GLY A 194 -13.42 -6.63 5.90
N VAL A 195 -14.33 -7.59 6.05
CA VAL A 195 -14.35 -8.82 5.24
C VAL A 195 -14.52 -8.49 3.75
N ILE A 196 -15.48 -7.63 3.41
CA ILE A 196 -15.74 -7.21 2.03
C ILE A 196 -14.54 -6.46 1.45
N ALA A 197 -13.85 -5.64 2.24
CA ALA A 197 -12.64 -4.95 1.79
C ALA A 197 -11.55 -5.94 1.35
N VAL A 198 -11.32 -7.00 2.12
CA VAL A 198 -10.37 -8.06 1.73
C VAL A 198 -10.86 -8.79 0.49
N MET A 199 -12.13 -9.19 0.46
CA MET A 199 -12.71 -9.86 -0.72
C MET A 199 -12.65 -9.00 -1.98
N THR A 200 -12.65 -7.67 -1.85
CA THR A 200 -12.52 -6.73 -2.97
C THR A 200 -11.12 -6.75 -3.58
N VAL A 201 -10.08 -6.97 -2.77
CA VAL A 201 -8.69 -7.00 -3.24
C VAL A 201 -8.19 -8.41 -3.57
N ALA A 202 -8.88 -9.45 -3.07
CA ALA A 202 -8.49 -10.83 -3.26
C ALA A 202 -8.76 -11.33 -4.68
N ASP A 203 -7.74 -11.84 -5.36
CA ASP A 203 -7.83 -12.44 -6.71
C ASP A 203 -8.57 -13.79 -6.68
N THR A 204 -8.62 -14.45 -5.52
CA THR A 204 -9.27 -15.74 -5.32
C THR A 204 -10.76 -15.62 -4.95
N ALA A 205 -11.24 -14.42 -4.62
CA ALA A 205 -12.63 -14.18 -4.30
C ALA A 205 -13.46 -13.97 -5.58
N LYS A 206 -14.70 -14.48 -5.60
CA LYS A 206 -15.66 -14.20 -6.68
C LYS A 206 -16.35 -12.84 -6.53
N PHE A 207 -16.14 -12.17 -5.40
CA PHE A 207 -16.76 -10.89 -5.11
C PHE A 207 -16.13 -9.81 -5.99
N ASP A 208 -16.97 -8.93 -6.52
CA ASP A 208 -16.56 -7.84 -7.38
C ASP A 208 -17.36 -6.60 -6.97
N ILE A 209 -16.66 -5.64 -6.38
CA ILE A 209 -17.27 -4.41 -5.85
C ILE A 209 -17.99 -3.62 -6.96
N THR A 210 -17.54 -3.74 -8.21
CA THR A 210 -18.13 -3.02 -9.35
C THR A 210 -19.58 -3.44 -9.61
N LYS A 211 -19.95 -4.67 -9.26
CA LYS A 211 -21.30 -5.23 -9.43
C LYS A 211 -22.28 -4.78 -8.33
N VAL A 212 -21.77 -4.24 -7.23
CA VAL A 212 -22.58 -3.77 -6.09
C VAL A 212 -22.39 -2.28 -5.82
N ARG A 213 -21.85 -1.54 -6.80
CA ARG A 213 -21.61 -0.11 -6.68
C ARG A 213 -22.87 0.67 -6.30
N GLY A 214 -22.75 1.54 -5.30
CA GLY A 214 -23.83 2.40 -4.81
C GLY A 214 -24.91 1.67 -3.99
N ARG A 215 -24.73 0.38 -3.66
CA ARG A 215 -25.61 -0.35 -2.75
C ARG A 215 -25.27 -0.06 -1.29
N ILE A 216 -26.27 -0.24 -0.44
CA ILE A 216 -26.14 -0.25 1.01
C ILE A 216 -26.34 -1.69 1.47
N LEU A 217 -25.39 -2.21 2.26
CA LEU A 217 -25.43 -3.54 2.85
C LEU A 217 -25.55 -3.46 4.38
#